data_AF-F6MG44-F1
#
_entry.id   AF-F6MG44-F1
#
_cell.length_a   1.000
_cell.length_b   1.000
_cell.length_c   1.000
_cell.angle_alpha   90.00
_cell.angle_beta   90.00
_cell.angle_gamma   90.00
#
_symmetry.space_group_name_H-M   'P 1'
#
loop_
_entity.id
_entity.type
_entity.pdbx_description
1 polymer ?
#
loop_
_entity_poly.entity_id
_entity_poly.type
_entity_poly.pdbx_seq_one_letter_code
_entity_poly.pdbx_strand_id
1 'polypeptide(L)'
;IEGHAKITLHLNDAGQIDNARFHVTEFRGFEKFCVGRSFWEMPGITPRICGICSVSHLVASAKAGDAILGVRIPPTAEKLRRLMNLAQLVQSHALSFFHLSAPDLLLGMESDPAQRNIMGLIRKYPEIARSGIRLRQIGQEIVRIMGGKSVHPSWAIPGG
;
A
#
# COMPACT_ATOMS: atom_id res chain seq x y z
N ILE A 1 4.43 8.70 5.45
CA ILE A 1 3.60 8.49 4.24
C ILE A 1 4.29 7.48 3.32
N GLU A 2 3.59 6.98 2.30
CA GLU A 2 4.25 6.31 1.17
C GLU A 2 4.38 7.29 0.00
N GLY A 3 5.45 7.15 -0.79
CA GLY A 3 5.79 8.07 -1.87
C GLY A 3 6.42 9.38 -1.41
N HIS A 4 6.65 10.28 -2.38
CA HIS A 4 7.27 11.58 -2.14
C HIS A 4 6.28 12.73 -2.35
N ALA A 5 6.13 13.52 -1.30
CA ALA A 5 5.30 14.71 -1.32
C ALA A 5 5.91 15.82 -0.45
N LYS A 6 5.52 17.06 -0.74
CA LYS A 6 5.87 18.24 0.08
C LYS A 6 4.66 19.14 0.26
N ILE A 7 4.66 19.90 1.35
CA ILE A 7 3.69 20.97 1.59
C ILE A 7 4.43 22.30 1.52
N THR A 8 3.89 23.27 0.79
CA THR A 8 4.40 24.65 0.78
C THR A 8 3.35 25.59 1.36
N LEU A 9 3.75 26.41 2.32
CA LEU A 9 2.95 27.48 2.89
C LEU A 9 3.48 28.81 2.37
N HIS A 10 2.63 29.62 1.75
CA HIS A 10 2.95 30.96 1.28
C HIS A 10 2.38 31.96 2.27
N LEU A 11 3.23 32.88 2.73
CA LEU A 11 2.86 33.94 3.65
C LEU A 11 2.63 35.25 2.88
N ASN A 12 1.67 36.06 3.34
CA ASN A 12 1.51 37.44 2.89
C ASN A 12 2.50 38.37 3.63
N ASP A 13 2.47 39.66 3.27
CA ASP A 13 3.33 40.69 3.87
C ASP A 13 3.11 40.86 5.38
N ALA A 14 1.92 40.49 5.89
CA ALA A 14 1.60 40.49 7.32
C ALA A 14 2.07 39.22 8.06
N GLY A 15 2.75 38.30 7.39
CA GLY A 15 3.24 37.03 7.95
C GLY A 15 2.15 35.97 8.17
N GLN A 16 0.95 36.16 7.62
CA GLN A 16 -0.17 35.21 7.72
C GLN A 16 -0.17 34.26 6.52
N ILE A 17 -0.67 33.04 6.70
CA ILE A 17 -0.80 32.06 5.61
C ILE A 17 -1.82 32.58 4.59
N ASP A 18 -1.37 32.84 3.38
CA ASP A 18 -2.18 33.21 2.22
C ASP A 18 -2.55 31.98 1.38
N ASN A 19 -1.63 31.00 1.28
CA ASN A 19 -1.86 29.79 0.48
C ASN A 19 -1.13 28.58 1.07
N ALA A 20 -1.73 27.40 0.95
CA ALA A 20 -1.13 26.12 1.29
C ALA A 20 -1.29 25.13 0.13
N ARG A 21 -0.20 24.51 -0.31
CA ARG A 21 -0.21 23.57 -1.44
C ARG A 21 0.40 22.24 -1.04
N PHE A 22 -0.28 21.15 -1.38
CA PHE A 22 0.26 19.79 -1.32
C PHE A 22 0.75 19.37 -2.70
N HIS A 23 2.03 18.98 -2.79
CA HIS A 23 2.67 18.60 -4.03
C HIS A 23 3.05 17.13 -3.98
N VAL A 24 2.62 16.34 -4.95
CA VAL A 24 3.16 15.00 -5.21
C VAL A 24 4.21 15.15 -6.30
N THR A 25 5.46 14.79 -6.01
CA THR A 25 6.60 15.17 -6.85
C THR A 25 7.17 14.04 -7.69
N GLU A 26 6.54 12.86 -7.65
CA GLU A 26 6.98 11.68 -8.40
C GLU A 26 6.12 11.39 -9.62
N PHE A 27 6.77 10.97 -10.70
CA PHE A 27 6.12 10.51 -11.92
C PHE A 27 6.88 9.33 -12.52
N ARG A 28 6.16 8.27 -12.91
CA ARG A 28 6.73 7.05 -13.52
C ARG A 28 6.10 6.64 -14.85
N GLY A 29 4.94 7.21 -15.21
CA GLY A 29 4.33 7.01 -16.54
C GLY A 29 3.88 5.58 -16.89
N PHE A 30 3.46 4.77 -15.90
CA PHE A 30 3.06 3.37 -16.12
C PHE A 30 1.99 3.21 -17.23
N GLU A 31 1.03 4.13 -17.32
CA GLU A 31 -0.04 4.08 -18.32
C GLU A 31 0.50 4.13 -19.75
N LYS A 32 1.45 5.04 -20.02
CA LYS A 32 2.10 5.16 -21.34
C LYS A 32 3.06 4.00 -21.58
N PHE A 33 3.81 3.59 -20.57
CA PHE A 33 4.74 2.46 -20.61
C PHE A 33 4.05 1.13 -20.96
N CYS A 34 2.79 0.95 -20.56
CA CYS A 34 2.02 -0.26 -20.86
C CYS A 34 1.46 -0.31 -22.29
N VAL A 35 1.50 0.79 -23.05
CA VAL A 35 0.99 0.80 -24.43
C VAL A 35 1.83 -0.13 -25.31
N GLY A 36 1.16 -1.01 -26.05
CA GLY A 36 1.81 -1.99 -26.93
C GLY A 36 2.30 -3.26 -26.21
N ARG A 37 2.15 -3.34 -24.88
CA ARG A 37 2.46 -4.55 -24.12
C ARG A 37 1.30 -5.54 -24.11
N SER A 38 1.64 -6.80 -23.89
CA SER A 38 0.64 -7.84 -23.73
C SER A 38 -0.09 -7.67 -22.40
N PHE A 39 -1.43 -7.81 -22.39
CA PHE A 39 -2.19 -7.71 -21.15
C PHE A 39 -1.81 -8.82 -20.14
N TRP A 40 -1.26 -9.94 -20.62
CA TRP A 40 -0.72 -11.03 -19.80
C TRP A 40 0.47 -10.59 -18.93
N GLU A 41 1.18 -9.53 -19.32
CA GLU A 41 2.29 -8.96 -18.53
C GLU A 41 1.79 -8.06 -17.39
N MET A 42 0.53 -7.59 -17.42
CA MET A 42 0.04 -6.58 -16.47
C MET A 42 0.06 -7.03 -15.01
N PRO A 43 -0.26 -8.30 -14.67
CA PRO A 43 -0.06 -8.84 -13.33
C PRO A 43 1.43 -8.88 -12.90
N GLY A 44 2.37 -8.91 -13.85
CA GLY A 44 3.80 -8.78 -13.59
C GLY A 44 4.26 -7.34 -13.43
N ILE A 45 3.68 -6.40 -14.17
CA ILE A 45 4.13 -5.00 -14.23
C ILE A 45 3.49 -4.15 -13.14
N THR A 46 2.15 -4.15 -13.06
CA THR A 46 1.40 -3.21 -12.23
C THR A 46 1.67 -3.32 -10.72
N PRO A 47 2.03 -4.48 -10.12
CA PRO A 47 2.40 -4.53 -8.72
C PRO A 47 3.62 -3.68 -8.36
N ARG A 48 4.43 -3.25 -9.35
CA ARG A 48 5.61 -2.39 -9.13
C ARG A 48 5.25 -0.91 -9.02
N ILE A 49 3.97 -0.55 -9.16
CA ILE A 49 3.50 0.81 -8.88
C ILE A 49 3.65 1.13 -7.39
N CYS A 50 3.42 0.18 -6.48
CA CYS A 50 3.55 0.43 -5.05
C CYS A 50 3.99 -0.84 -4.30
N GLY A 51 4.92 -0.69 -3.35
CA GLY A 51 5.39 -1.79 -2.50
C GLY A 51 4.38 -2.23 -1.44
N ILE A 52 3.42 -1.36 -1.05
CA ILE A 52 2.44 -1.65 0.00
C ILE A 52 1.19 -2.32 -0.57
N CYS A 53 0.64 -1.78 -1.66
CA CYS A 53 -0.62 -2.25 -2.28
C CYS A 53 -0.41 -3.12 -3.54
N SER A 54 0.71 -3.86 -3.59
CA SER A 54 1.10 -4.68 -4.73
C SER A 54 0.08 -5.79 -5.10
N VAL A 55 -0.60 -6.40 -4.13
CA VAL A 55 -1.70 -7.37 -4.37
C VAL A 55 -2.92 -6.68 -5.01
N SER A 56 -3.28 -5.46 -4.62
CA SER A 56 -4.41 -4.75 -5.21
C SER A 56 -4.16 -4.46 -6.68
N HIS A 57 -2.95 -4.03 -7.04
CA HIS A 57 -2.56 -3.88 -8.44
C HIS A 57 -2.57 -5.22 -9.19
N LEU A 58 -2.05 -6.29 -8.57
CA LEU A 58 -2.07 -7.64 -9.14
C LEU A 58 -3.50 -8.11 -9.45
N VAL A 59 -4.40 -8.03 -8.46
CA VAL A 59 -5.79 -8.46 -8.60
C VAL A 59 -6.55 -7.57 -9.57
N ALA A 60 -6.32 -6.25 -9.55
CA ALA A 60 -6.96 -5.31 -10.47
C ALA A 60 -6.56 -5.59 -11.93
N SER A 61 -5.27 -5.80 -12.20
CA SER A 61 -4.78 -6.12 -13.54
C SER A 61 -5.24 -7.50 -14.02
N ALA A 62 -5.27 -8.51 -13.15
CA ALA A 62 -5.84 -9.82 -13.47
C ALA A 62 -7.34 -9.72 -13.81
N LYS A 63 -8.13 -8.96 -13.03
CA LYS A 63 -9.54 -8.71 -13.32
C LYS A 63 -9.76 -7.98 -14.65
N ALA A 64 -8.90 -7.02 -14.98
CA ALA A 64 -8.95 -6.35 -16.29
C ALA A 64 -8.70 -7.35 -17.42
N GLY A 65 -7.74 -8.27 -17.25
CA GLY A 65 -7.50 -9.36 -18.20
C GLY A 65 -8.68 -10.33 -18.31
N ASP A 66 -9.34 -10.69 -17.20
CA ASP A 66 -10.56 -11.52 -17.25
C ASP A 66 -11.64 -10.86 -18.10
N ALA A 67 -11.82 -9.54 -17.94
CA ALA A 67 -12.79 -8.77 -18.71
C ALA A 67 -12.44 -8.72 -20.21
N ILE A 68 -11.15 -8.54 -20.54
CA ILE A 68 -10.65 -8.58 -21.93
C ILE A 68 -10.93 -9.94 -22.57
N LEU A 69 -10.75 -11.03 -21.82
CA LEU A 69 -11.02 -12.39 -22.28
C LEU A 69 -12.52 -12.74 -22.33
N GLY A 70 -13.39 -11.93 -21.73
CA GLY A 70 -14.82 -12.22 -21.63
C GLY A 70 -15.14 -13.44 -20.74
N VAL A 71 -14.25 -13.80 -19.81
CA VAL A 71 -14.38 -15.02 -18.99
C VAL A 71 -14.89 -14.71 -17.58
N ARG A 72 -15.64 -15.67 -17.03
CA ARG A 72 -15.93 -15.71 -15.59
C ARG A 72 -14.96 -16.69 -14.95
N ILE A 73 -14.16 -16.21 -14.00
CA ILE A 73 -13.20 -17.06 -13.29
C ILE A 73 -13.93 -18.12 -12.44
N PRO A 74 -13.32 -19.31 -12.20
CA PRO A 74 -13.90 -20.30 -11.32
C PRO A 74 -14.11 -19.78 -9.89
N PRO A 75 -15.11 -20.26 -9.14
CA PRO A 75 -15.37 -19.82 -7.76
C PRO A 75 -14.16 -19.97 -6.83
N THR A 76 -13.31 -20.97 -7.07
CA THR A 76 -12.05 -21.15 -6.33
C THR A 76 -11.10 -19.99 -6.55
N ALA A 77 -10.87 -19.58 -7.81
CA ALA A 77 -9.99 -18.45 -8.13
C ALA A 77 -10.50 -17.14 -7.52
N GLU A 78 -11.82 -16.90 -7.58
CA GLU A 78 -12.44 -15.73 -6.94
C GLU A 78 -12.15 -15.70 -5.43
N LYS A 79 -12.36 -16.82 -4.73
CA LYS A 79 -12.11 -16.94 -3.29
C LYS A 79 -10.64 -16.74 -2.94
N LEU A 80 -9.71 -17.29 -3.73
CA LEU A 80 -8.27 -17.14 -3.53
C LEU A 80 -7.83 -15.67 -3.72
N ARG A 81 -8.29 -15.00 -4.78
CA ARG A 81 -8.03 -13.56 -5.00
C ARG A 81 -8.62 -12.70 -3.88
N ARG A 82 -9.83 -13.02 -3.41
CA ARG A 82 -10.48 -12.32 -2.29
C ARG A 82 -9.71 -12.49 -1.00
N LEU A 83 -9.27 -13.71 -0.67
CA LEU A 83 -8.44 -13.99 0.50
C LEU A 83 -7.13 -13.19 0.46
N MET A 84 -6.43 -13.21 -0.68
CA MET A 84 -5.18 -12.46 -0.86
C MET A 84 -5.40 -10.95 -0.69
N ASN A 85 -6.48 -10.39 -1.26
CA ASN A 85 -6.78 -8.97 -1.13
C ASN A 85 -7.16 -8.57 0.30
N LEU A 86 -7.93 -9.40 1.02
CA LEU A 86 -8.24 -9.18 2.43
C LEU A 86 -6.98 -9.20 3.31
N ALA A 87 -6.07 -10.15 3.07
CA ALA A 87 -4.78 -10.20 3.74
C ALA A 87 -3.94 -8.94 3.46
N GLN A 88 -3.98 -8.42 2.22
CA GLN A 88 -3.33 -7.16 1.89
C GLN A 88 -3.94 -5.98 2.66
N LEU A 89 -5.27 -5.91 2.79
CA LEU A 89 -5.93 -4.85 3.56
C LEU A 89 -5.49 -4.89 5.03
N VAL A 90 -5.47 -6.07 5.64
CA VAL A 90 -5.00 -6.26 7.02
C VAL A 90 -3.58 -5.73 7.20
N GLN A 91 -2.63 -6.17 6.36
CA GLN A 91 -1.25 -5.71 6.51
C GLN A 91 -1.06 -4.22 6.22
N SER A 92 -1.80 -3.68 5.25
CA SER A 92 -1.70 -2.27 4.85
C SER A 92 -2.27 -1.35 5.92
N HIS A 93 -3.40 -1.70 6.51
CA HIS A 93 -4.01 -0.93 7.60
C HIS A 93 -3.16 -1.02 8.87
N ALA A 94 -2.63 -2.21 9.20
CA ALA A 94 -1.69 -2.34 10.31
C ALA A 94 -0.42 -1.51 10.10
N LEU A 95 0.15 -1.50 8.89
CA LEU A 95 1.28 -0.64 8.56
C LEU A 95 0.92 0.84 8.74
N SER A 96 -0.15 1.30 8.09
CA SER A 96 -0.57 2.70 8.11
C SER A 96 -0.82 3.18 9.54
N PHE A 97 -1.62 2.45 10.31
CA PHE A 97 -1.96 2.87 11.65
C PHE A 97 -0.74 2.79 12.58
N PHE A 98 -0.15 1.61 12.77
CA PHE A 98 0.85 1.42 13.83
C PHE A 98 2.20 2.04 13.52
N HIS A 99 2.61 2.10 12.24
CA HIS A 99 3.94 2.60 11.88
C HIS A 99 3.92 4.08 11.47
N LEU A 100 2.80 4.58 10.94
CA LEU A 100 2.74 5.95 10.42
C LEU A 100 1.90 6.87 11.33
N SER A 101 0.65 6.51 11.64
CA SER A 101 -0.27 7.41 12.37
C SER A 101 -0.13 7.34 13.90
N ALA A 102 0.10 6.15 14.45
CA ALA A 102 0.12 5.93 15.89
C ALA A 102 1.20 6.73 16.65
N PRO A 103 2.41 6.96 16.10
CA PRO A 103 3.37 7.86 16.74
C PRO A 103 2.80 9.25 17.02
N ASP A 104 2.12 9.87 16.05
CA ASP A 104 1.49 11.18 16.25
C ASP A 104 0.32 11.10 17.26
N LEU A 105 -0.53 10.08 17.12
CA LEU A 105 -1.77 9.96 17.90
C LEU A 105 -1.55 9.52 19.36
N LEU A 106 -0.54 8.69 19.63
CA LEU A 106 -0.32 8.10 20.96
C LEU A 106 0.84 8.73 21.73
N LEU A 107 1.86 9.25 21.03
CA LEU A 107 2.95 9.99 21.66
C LEU A 107 2.61 11.49 21.78
N GLY A 108 1.74 11.99 20.89
CA GLY A 108 1.28 13.37 20.84
C GLY A 108 1.88 14.13 19.65
N MET A 109 1.08 14.99 19.03
CA MET A 109 1.49 15.81 17.87
C MET A 109 2.59 16.82 18.19
N GLU A 110 2.77 17.17 19.46
CA GLU A 110 3.83 18.08 19.93
C GLU A 110 5.04 17.33 20.52
N SER A 111 5.08 15.99 20.42
CA SER A 111 6.22 15.22 20.92
C SER A 111 7.48 15.44 20.08
N ASP A 112 8.65 15.28 20.72
CA ASP A 112 9.97 15.41 20.08
C ASP A 112 10.02 14.58 18.78
N PRO A 113 10.30 15.20 17.61
CA PRO A 113 10.40 14.50 16.33
C PRO A 113 11.37 13.31 16.34
N ALA A 114 12.44 13.35 17.14
CA ALA A 114 13.38 12.24 17.28
C ALA A 114 12.74 11.00 17.95
N GLN A 115 11.65 11.20 18.69
CA GLN A 115 10.89 10.18 19.40
C GLN A 115 9.55 9.87 18.73
N ARG A 116 8.98 10.79 17.93
CA ARG A 116 7.67 10.66 17.27
C ARG A 116 7.71 9.72 16.06
N ASN A 117 8.10 8.48 16.33
CA ASN A 117 8.24 7.40 15.35
C ASN A 117 7.99 6.04 16.02
N ILE A 118 8.06 4.97 15.22
CA ILE A 118 7.81 3.59 15.70
C ILE A 118 8.73 3.18 16.85
N MET A 119 9.98 3.68 16.92
CA MET A 119 10.91 3.32 18.00
C MET A 119 10.50 3.96 19.33
N GLY A 120 10.03 5.22 19.29
CA GLY A 120 9.43 5.84 20.47
C GLY A 120 8.16 5.13 20.92
N LEU A 121 7.35 4.67 19.96
CA LEU A 121 6.15 3.88 20.25
C LEU A 121 6.51 2.53 20.92
N ILE A 122 7.53 1.83 20.43
CA ILE A 122 8.03 0.59 21.02
C ILE A 122 8.52 0.81 22.46
N ARG A 123 9.22 1.91 22.73
CA ARG A 123 9.71 2.25 24.07
C ARG A 123 8.58 2.53 25.05
N LYS A 124 7.57 3.32 24.64
CA LYS A 124 6.49 3.77 25.53
C LYS A 124 5.33 2.78 25.63
N TYR A 125 5.00 2.11 24.53
CA TYR A 125 3.86 1.19 24.40
C TYR A 125 4.27 -0.12 23.69
N PRO A 126 5.15 -0.94 24.31
CA PRO A 126 5.74 -2.11 23.65
C PRO A 126 4.71 -3.13 23.19
N GLU A 127 3.65 -3.36 23.97
CA GLU A 127 2.60 -4.33 23.62
C GLU A 127 1.77 -3.87 22.41
N ILE A 128 1.38 -2.59 22.36
CA ILE A 128 0.66 -2.01 21.20
C ILE A 128 1.51 -2.12 19.93
N ALA A 129 2.80 -1.76 20.03
CA ALA A 129 3.71 -1.85 18.89
C ALA A 129 3.89 -3.31 18.42
N ARG A 130 4.06 -4.27 19.34
CA ARG A 130 4.14 -5.70 19.02
C ARG A 130 2.86 -6.21 18.35
N SER A 131 1.69 -5.85 18.87
CA SER A 131 0.41 -6.22 18.24
C SER A 131 0.30 -5.70 16.81
N GLY A 132 0.70 -4.45 16.57
CA GLY A 132 0.73 -3.86 15.24
C GLY A 132 1.66 -4.57 14.26
N ILE A 133 2.88 -4.89 14.70
CA ILE A 133 3.85 -5.67 13.92
C ILE A 133 3.30 -7.07 13.61
N ARG A 134 2.70 -7.72 14.61
CA ARG A 134 2.12 -9.07 14.45
C ARG A 134 0.94 -9.08 13.49
N LEU A 135 0.04 -8.09 13.57
CA LEU A 135 -1.09 -7.96 12.65
C LEU A 135 -0.62 -7.79 11.21
N ARG A 136 0.41 -6.95 10.99
CA ARG A 136 1.04 -6.80 9.69
C ARG A 136 1.66 -8.12 9.21
N GLN A 137 2.36 -8.83 10.08
CA GLN A 137 2.99 -10.12 9.78
C GLN A 137 1.96 -11.15 9.30
N ILE A 138 0.81 -11.27 9.97
CA ILE A 138 -0.25 -12.21 9.60
C ILE A 138 -0.73 -11.96 8.16
N GLY A 139 -1.06 -10.70 7.82
CA GLY A 139 -1.48 -10.37 6.46
C GLY A 139 -0.38 -10.66 5.42
N GLN A 140 0.87 -10.33 5.72
CA GLN A 140 2.01 -10.60 4.82
C GLN A 140 2.32 -12.09 4.66
N GLU A 141 2.08 -12.90 5.69
CA GLU A 141 2.28 -14.34 5.64
C GLU A 141 1.20 -15.03 4.81
N ILE A 142 -0.06 -14.62 4.93
CA ILE A 142 -1.13 -15.14 4.05
C ILE A 142 -0.81 -14.80 2.59
N VAL A 143 -0.40 -13.56 2.29
CA VAL A 143 0.02 -13.17 0.93
C VAL A 143 1.18 -14.02 0.44
N ARG A 144 2.18 -14.31 1.28
CA ARG A 144 3.32 -15.17 0.95
C ARG A 144 2.91 -16.60 0.64
N ILE A 145 2.06 -17.20 1.48
CA ILE A 145 1.55 -18.57 1.28
C ILE A 145 0.82 -18.67 -0.06
N MET A 146 0.02 -17.65 -0.38
CA MET A 146 -0.82 -17.64 -1.57
C MET A 146 -0.05 -17.30 -2.86
N GLY A 147 0.89 -16.36 -2.77
CA GLY A 147 1.53 -15.72 -3.93
C GLY A 147 3.04 -15.97 -4.06
N GLY A 148 3.61 -16.82 -3.19
CA GLY A 148 5.04 -17.16 -3.10
C GLY A 148 5.92 -16.07 -2.47
N LYS A 149 5.50 -14.81 -2.51
CA LYS A 149 6.21 -13.65 -1.96
C LYS A 149 5.25 -12.73 -1.22
N SER A 150 5.73 -12.09 -0.16
CA SER A 150 4.97 -11.09 0.60
C SER A 150 4.77 -9.78 -0.17
N VAL A 151 5.76 -9.39 -1.00
CA VAL A 151 5.72 -8.18 -1.82
C VAL A 151 5.87 -8.57 -3.28
N HIS A 152 5.05 -7.98 -4.14
CA HIS A 152 4.94 -8.35 -5.55
C HIS A 152 4.67 -9.85 -5.74
N PRO A 153 3.61 -10.41 -5.10
CA PRO A 153 3.22 -11.80 -5.29
C PRO A 153 2.87 -12.10 -6.74
N SER A 154 2.88 -13.38 -7.08
CA SER A 154 2.44 -13.89 -8.38
C SER A 154 1.09 -14.60 -8.25
N TRP A 155 0.66 -15.33 -9.28
CA TRP A 155 -0.44 -16.32 -9.24
C TRP A 155 -1.89 -15.80 -9.34
N ALA A 156 -2.13 -14.50 -9.52
CA ALA A 156 -3.40 -14.04 -10.06
C ALA A 156 -3.18 -13.61 -11.51
N ILE A 157 -3.74 -14.37 -12.44
CA ILE A 157 -3.58 -14.16 -13.89
C ILE A 157 -4.96 -14.10 -14.56
N PRO A 158 -5.08 -13.55 -15.78
CA PRO A 158 -6.34 -13.57 -16.51
C PRO A 158 -6.85 -15.00 -16.69
N GLY A 159 -8.12 -15.24 -16.32
CA GLY A 159 -8.77 -16.56 -16.30
C GLY A 159 -8.82 -17.24 -14.93
N GLY A 160 -8.05 -16.79 -13.94
CA GLY A 160 -8.04 -17.35 -12.59
C GLY A 160 -6.87 -16.86 -11.77
#